data_AF-A0A9E2FGE3-F1
#
_entry.id   AF-A0A9E2FGE3-F1
#
_cell.length_a   1.000
_cell.length_b   1.000
_cell.length_c   1.000
_cell.angle_alpha   90.00
_cell.angle_beta   90.00
_cell.angle_gamma   90.00
#
_symmetry.space_group_name_H-M   'P 1'
#
loop_
_entity.id
_entity.type
_entity.pdbx_description
1 polymer ?
#
loop_
_entity_poly.entity_id
_entity_poly.type
_entity_poly.pdbx_seq_one_letter_code
_entity_poly.pdbx_strand_id
1 'polypeptide(L)'
;MYPAQKQSDLQATVREEMRSENLELLQAEITGKEIILKTNTHLDRKERRYFVDEVKEEYLKEAGKLMRGMRLVSHKFSKEEQPFLKYPSEYIEKIIEGNKNKLILHYTSEVNITRDFKRLYRNSIQDLEIYIYY
;
A
#
# COMPACT_ATOMS: atom_id res chain seq x y z
N MET A 1 30.46 -8.02 23.25
CA MET A 1 29.63 -9.09 22.68
C MET A 1 28.16 -8.67 22.68
N TYR A 2 27.59 -8.52 21.48
CA TYR A 2 26.16 -8.58 21.05
C TYR A 2 25.02 -7.79 21.75
N PRO A 3 25.04 -6.44 21.79
CA PRO A 3 23.82 -5.65 21.97
C PRO A 3 23.07 -5.34 20.65
N ALA A 4 23.78 -5.29 19.52
CA ALA A 4 23.21 -4.88 18.22
C ALA A 4 22.21 -5.88 17.63
N GLN A 5 22.40 -7.17 17.89
CA GLN A 5 21.59 -8.25 17.30
C GLN A 5 20.19 -8.32 17.93
N LYS A 6 20.07 -8.11 19.24
CA LYS A 6 18.77 -8.03 19.92
C LYS A 6 17.94 -6.83 19.47
N GLN A 7 18.57 -5.69 19.19
CA GLN A 7 17.88 -4.51 18.68
C GLN A 7 17.39 -4.70 17.23
N SER A 8 18.17 -5.36 16.37
CA SER A 8 17.72 -5.68 15.01
C SER A 8 16.55 -6.66 15.00
N ASP A 9 16.56 -7.64 15.91
CA ASP A 9 15.50 -8.66 16.00
C ASP A 9 14.19 -8.04 16.51
N LEU A 10 14.24 -7.19 17.52
CA LEU A 10 13.07 -6.44 18.01
C LEU A 10 12.47 -5.52 16.94
N GLN A 11 13.31 -4.81 16.17
CA GLN A 11 12.83 -3.98 15.07
C GLN A 11 12.23 -4.79 13.92
N ALA A 12 12.72 -6.01 13.68
CA ALA A 12 12.16 -6.90 12.67
C ALA A 12 10.77 -7.40 13.08
N THR A 13 10.57 -7.77 14.34
CA THR A 13 9.28 -8.24 14.87
C THR A 13 8.22 -7.15 14.79
N VAL A 14 8.52 -5.93 15.27
CA VAL A 14 7.58 -4.80 15.23
C VAL A 14 7.17 -4.45 13.80
N ARG A 15 8.11 -4.52 12.84
CA ARG A 15 7.78 -4.29 11.42
C ARG A 15 6.88 -5.38 10.85
N GLU A 16 7.02 -6.61 11.30
CA GLU A 16 6.21 -7.73 10.81
C GLU A 16 4.79 -7.71 11.39
N GLU A 17 4.67 -7.35 12.68
CA GLU A 17 3.39 -7.11 13.34
C GLU A 17 2.62 -5.98 12.62
N MET A 18 3.25 -4.82 12.43
CA MET A 18 2.66 -3.70 11.70
C MET A 18 2.20 -4.06 10.29
N ARG A 19 2.98 -4.87 9.55
CA ARG A 19 2.56 -5.35 8.22
C ARG A 19 1.33 -6.23 8.28
N SER A 20 1.27 -7.12 9.26
CA SER A 20 0.17 -8.05 9.45
C SER A 20 -1.11 -7.28 9.78
N GLU A 21 -1.04 -6.34 10.73
CA GLU A 21 -2.16 -5.46 11.09
C GLU A 21 -2.65 -4.61 9.90
N ASN A 22 -1.72 -4.04 9.13
CA ASN A 22 -2.06 -3.27 7.93
C ASN A 22 -2.75 -4.14 6.86
N LEU A 23 -2.30 -5.38 6.67
CA LEU A 23 -2.93 -6.33 5.75
C LEU A 23 -4.34 -6.70 6.20
N GLU A 24 -4.50 -7.05 7.48
CA GLU A 24 -5.80 -7.40 8.08
C GLU A 24 -6.79 -6.24 7.96
N LEU A 25 -6.36 -5.01 8.25
CA LEU A 25 -7.18 -3.82 8.10
C LEU A 25 -7.66 -3.64 6.66
N LEU A 26 -6.76 -3.75 5.67
CA LEU A 26 -7.14 -3.63 4.27
C LEU A 26 -8.08 -4.76 3.84
N GLN A 27 -7.79 -6.00 4.23
CA GLN A 27 -8.65 -7.14 3.93
C GLN A 27 -10.06 -6.95 4.50
N ALA A 28 -10.19 -6.50 5.75
CA ALA A 28 -11.47 -6.28 6.39
C ALA A 28 -12.25 -5.10 5.77
N GLU A 29 -11.55 -4.03 5.41
CA GLU A 29 -12.21 -2.77 5.05
C GLU A 29 -12.55 -2.65 3.57
N ILE A 30 -11.71 -3.15 2.66
CA ILE A 30 -11.88 -2.86 1.23
C ILE A 30 -12.22 -4.08 0.36
N THR A 31 -12.08 -5.30 0.88
CA THR A 31 -12.47 -6.52 0.15
C THR A 31 -13.96 -6.52 -0.17
N GLY A 32 -14.30 -6.85 -1.42
CA GLY A 32 -15.67 -6.87 -1.93
C GLY A 32 -16.28 -5.48 -2.16
N LYS A 33 -15.49 -4.40 -2.10
CA LYS A 33 -15.97 -3.02 -2.24
C LYS A 33 -15.39 -2.33 -3.47
N GLU A 34 -16.13 -1.34 -3.97
CA GLU A 34 -15.61 -0.35 -4.90
C GLU A 34 -14.87 0.73 -4.09
N ILE A 35 -13.61 0.95 -4.40
CA ILE A 35 -12.76 1.95 -3.77
C ILE A 35 -12.44 3.08 -4.73
N ILE A 36 -12.15 4.25 -4.18
CA ILE A 36 -11.56 5.37 -4.91
C ILE A 36 -10.13 5.57 -4.40
N LEU A 37 -9.16 5.36 -5.28
CA LEU A 37 -7.76 5.65 -5.03
C LEU A 37 -7.44 7.09 -5.43
N LYS A 38 -6.79 7.82 -4.53
CA LYS A 38 -6.24 9.16 -4.77
C LYS A 38 -4.81 9.24 -4.22
N THR A 39 -4.03 10.22 -4.69
CA THR A 39 -2.73 10.55 -4.08
C THR A 39 -2.60 12.03 -3.78
N ASN A 40 -1.72 12.36 -2.85
CA ASN A 40 -1.38 13.76 -2.52
C ASN A 40 -0.57 14.47 -3.62
N THR A 41 0.00 13.72 -4.57
CA THR A 41 0.86 14.32 -5.60
C THR A 41 0.05 15.10 -6.65
N HIS A 42 0.54 16.30 -6.98
CA HIS A 42 -0.11 17.20 -7.93
C HIS A 42 -0.19 16.66 -9.37
N LEU A 43 0.70 15.74 -9.75
CA LEU A 43 0.80 15.20 -11.11
C LEU A 43 -0.33 14.21 -11.45
N ASP A 44 -0.93 13.57 -10.45
CA ASP A 44 -1.90 12.48 -10.66
C ASP A 44 -3.12 12.62 -9.74
N ARG A 45 -3.63 13.86 -9.55
CA ARG A 45 -4.91 14.19 -8.86
C ARG A 45 -6.15 13.50 -9.47
N LYS A 46 -5.97 12.47 -10.29
CA LYS A 46 -7.03 11.64 -10.84
C LYS A 46 -7.53 10.69 -9.78
N GLU A 47 -8.83 10.77 -9.54
CA GLU A 47 -9.56 9.75 -8.81
C GLU A 47 -9.67 8.50 -9.69
N ARG A 48 -9.33 7.34 -9.12
CA ARG A 48 -9.44 6.06 -9.82
C ARG A 48 -10.37 5.15 -9.06
N ARG A 49 -11.43 4.72 -9.73
CA ARG A 49 -12.37 3.75 -9.18
C ARG A 49 -11.87 2.36 -9.49
N TYR A 50 -11.86 1.51 -8.47
CA TYR A 50 -11.38 0.15 -8.58
C TYR A 50 -12.25 -0.75 -7.72
N PHE A 51 -12.67 -1.90 -8.24
CA PHE A 51 -13.39 -2.88 -7.43
C PHE A 51 -12.41 -3.92 -6.93
N VAL A 52 -12.34 -4.10 -5.61
CA VAL A 52 -11.40 -5.04 -4.98
C VAL A 52 -12.15 -6.31 -4.67
N ASP A 53 -11.87 -7.38 -5.41
CA ASP A 53 -12.42 -8.71 -5.12
C ASP A 53 -11.76 -9.31 -3.87
N GLU A 54 -10.45 -9.11 -3.72
CA GLU A 54 -9.65 -9.60 -2.59
C GLU A 54 -8.36 -8.77 -2.43
N VAL A 55 -7.82 -8.71 -1.21
CA VAL A 55 -6.49 -8.15 -0.94
C VAL A 55 -5.54 -9.29 -0.62
N LYS A 56 -4.51 -9.47 -1.46
CA LYS A 56 -3.53 -10.55 -1.33
C LYS A 56 -2.14 -10.01 -1.05
N GLU A 57 -1.44 -10.66 -0.14
CA GLU A 57 0.00 -10.44 0.02
C GLU A 57 0.75 -11.07 -1.16
N GLU A 58 1.70 -10.34 -1.74
CA GLU A 58 2.51 -10.82 -2.85
C GLU A 58 3.93 -10.23 -2.84
N TYR A 59 4.84 -10.96 -3.50
CA TYR A 59 6.18 -10.50 -3.82
C TYR A 59 6.29 -10.04 -5.28
N LEU A 60 6.74 -8.82 -5.49
CA LEU A 60 7.05 -8.25 -6.79
C LEU A 60 8.58 -8.16 -6.97
N LYS A 61 9.10 -8.73 -8.06
CA LYS A 61 10.53 -8.61 -8.40
C LYS A 61 10.75 -7.33 -9.18
N GLU A 62 11.55 -6.42 -8.64
CA GLU A 62 11.87 -5.14 -9.29
C GLU A 62 13.36 -4.80 -9.14
N ALA A 63 14.01 -4.38 -10.23
CA ALA A 63 15.45 -4.05 -10.25
C ALA A 63 16.34 -5.11 -9.60
N GLY A 64 15.98 -6.39 -9.74
CA GLY A 64 16.71 -7.53 -9.15
C GLY A 64 16.42 -7.79 -7.68
N LYS A 65 15.63 -6.95 -7.00
CA LYS A 65 15.21 -7.11 -5.61
C LYS A 65 13.79 -7.66 -5.51
N LEU A 66 13.55 -8.54 -4.55
CA LEU A 66 12.22 -9.05 -4.23
C LEU A 66 11.58 -8.07 -3.23
N MET A 67 10.42 -7.51 -3.57
CA MET A 67 9.69 -6.58 -2.71
C MET A 67 8.37 -7.19 -2.28
N ARG A 68 8.11 -7.17 -0.98
CA ARG A 68 6.85 -7.62 -0.39
C ARG A 68 5.84 -6.48 -0.36
N GLY A 69 4.58 -6.78 -0.66
CA GLY A 69 3.50 -5.81 -0.66
C GLY A 69 2.14 -6.49 -0.79
N MET A 70 1.14 -5.69 -1.09
CA MET A 70 -0.27 -6.07 -1.14
C MET A 70 -0.80 -5.78 -2.55
N ARG A 71 -1.37 -6.78 -3.20
CA ARG A 71 -2.11 -6.62 -4.44
C ARG A 71 -3.59 -6.44 -4.14
N LEU A 72 -4.16 -5.39 -4.72
CA LEU A 72 -5.60 -5.20 -4.79
C LEU A 72 -6.10 -6.01 -6.00
N VAL A 73 -6.62 -7.19 -5.77
CA VAL A 73 -7.00 -8.10 -6.85
C VAL A 73 -8.38 -7.74 -7.35
N SER A 74 -8.52 -7.73 -8.66
CA SER A 74 -9.82 -7.78 -9.31
C SER A 74 -9.81 -8.82 -10.43
N HIS A 75 -10.77 -9.73 -10.41
CA HIS A 75 -10.95 -10.77 -11.42
C HIS A 75 -11.33 -10.19 -12.80
N LYS A 76 -11.67 -8.90 -12.87
CA LYS A 76 -11.95 -8.19 -14.12
C LYS A 76 -10.69 -7.82 -14.90
N PHE A 77 -9.54 -7.76 -14.24
CA PHE A 77 -8.28 -7.27 -14.82
C PHE A 77 -7.20 -8.34 -14.78
N SER A 78 -6.30 -8.30 -15.75
CA SER A 78 -5.11 -9.16 -15.73
C SER A 78 -4.23 -8.83 -14.53
N LYS A 79 -3.43 -9.79 -14.07
CA LYS A 79 -2.56 -9.62 -12.89
C LYS A 79 -1.66 -8.39 -13.02
N GLU A 80 -1.16 -8.13 -14.22
CA GLU A 80 -0.28 -7.00 -14.53
C GLU A 80 -0.99 -5.64 -14.47
N GLU A 81 -2.31 -5.60 -14.55
CA GLU A 81 -3.12 -4.38 -14.50
C GLU A 81 -3.64 -4.08 -13.09
N GLN A 82 -3.53 -5.03 -12.17
CA GLN A 82 -4.01 -4.87 -10.80
C GLN A 82 -3.04 -4.01 -9.96
N PRO A 83 -3.54 -3.07 -9.14
CA PRO A 83 -2.72 -2.24 -8.26
C PRO A 83 -1.90 -3.09 -7.29
N PHE A 84 -0.61 -2.76 -7.16
CA PHE A 84 0.28 -3.33 -6.15
C PHE A 84 0.79 -2.21 -5.23
N LEU A 85 0.50 -2.33 -3.95
CA LEU A 85 0.87 -1.39 -2.91
C LEU A 85 1.99 -1.99 -2.07
N LYS A 86 3.13 -1.30 -1.98
CA LYS A 86 4.15 -1.65 -0.99
C LYS A 86 3.55 -1.48 0.42
N TYR A 87 4.08 -2.21 1.40
CA TYR A 87 3.73 -1.92 2.79
C TYR A 87 4.22 -0.52 3.18
N PRO A 88 3.35 0.33 3.78
CA PRO A 88 3.80 1.57 4.39
C PRO A 88 4.76 1.26 5.55
N SER A 89 5.61 2.23 5.87
CA SER A 89 6.53 2.16 7.03
C SER A 89 5.83 2.41 8.36
N GLU A 90 4.54 2.71 8.31
CA GLU A 90 3.70 3.16 9.40
C GLU A 90 2.36 2.40 9.37
N TYR A 91 1.61 2.49 10.46
CA TYR A 91 0.25 1.98 10.52
C TYR A 91 -0.66 2.76 9.59
N ILE A 92 -1.57 2.06 8.92
CA ILE A 92 -2.57 2.69 8.05
C ILE A 92 -3.58 3.41 8.94
N GLU A 93 -3.76 4.71 8.68
CA GLU A 93 -4.75 5.50 9.40
C GLU A 93 -6.14 5.30 8.80
N LYS A 94 -7.14 5.06 9.65
CA LYS A 94 -8.55 5.02 9.25
C LYS A 94 -9.27 6.25 9.79
N ILE A 95 -9.81 7.05 8.88
CA ILE A 95 -10.56 8.28 9.17
C ILE A 95 -11.97 8.18 8.58
N ILE A 96 -12.95 8.76 9.27
CA ILE A 96 -14.30 8.93 8.72
C ILE A 96 -14.40 10.38 8.21
N GLU A 97 -14.50 10.54 6.89
CA GLU A 97 -14.60 11.85 6.25
C GLU A 97 -16.02 12.02 5.68
N GLY A 98 -16.90 12.65 6.46
CA GLY A 98 -18.32 12.76 6.15
C GLY A 98 -19.01 11.40 6.12
N ASN A 99 -19.56 11.01 4.97
CA ASN A 99 -20.26 9.73 4.77
C ASN A 99 -19.37 8.60 4.21
N LYS A 100 -18.06 8.82 4.09
CA LYS A 100 -17.12 7.83 3.53
C LYS A 100 -16.04 7.48 4.52
N ASN A 101 -15.60 6.22 4.48
CA ASN A 101 -14.40 5.82 5.20
C ASN A 101 -13.19 6.11 4.31
N LYS A 102 -12.09 6.53 4.93
CA LYS A 102 -10.83 6.85 4.28
C LYS A 102 -9.71 6.09 4.98
N LEU A 103 -8.95 5.30 4.22
CA LEU A 103 -7.66 4.79 4.66
C LEU A 103 -6.55 5.66 4.09
N ILE A 104 -5.54 5.96 4.91
CA ILE A 104 -4.36 6.72 4.51
C ILE A 104 -3.13 5.85 4.66
N LEU A 105 -2.46 5.62 3.55
CA LEU A 105 -1.21 4.89 3.49
C LEU A 105 -0.09 5.91 3.31
N HIS A 106 0.69 6.14 4.36
CA HIS A 106 1.83 7.04 4.37
C HIS A 106 3.10 6.30 3.98
N TYR A 107 3.83 6.86 3.03
CA TYR A 107 5.10 6.31 2.57
C TYR A 107 6.21 7.36 2.69
N THR A 108 7.07 7.16 3.69
CA THR A 108 8.23 8.03 3.98
C THR A 108 9.47 7.66 3.16
N SER A 109 9.39 6.61 2.34
CA SER A 109 10.48 6.14 1.45
C SER A 109 9.93 5.80 0.06
N GLU A 110 10.81 5.75 -0.94
CA GLU A 110 10.44 5.51 -2.35
C GLU A 110 9.38 4.41 -2.51
N VAL A 111 8.22 4.81 -3.01
CA VAL A 111 7.11 3.89 -3.26
C VAL A 111 7.25 3.36 -4.67
N ASN A 112 7.78 2.15 -4.78
CA ASN A 112 7.62 1.37 -5.99
C ASN A 112 6.17 0.92 -6.09
N ILE A 113 5.33 1.76 -6.68
CA ILE A 113 3.98 1.39 -7.06
C ILE A 113 3.96 1.05 -8.54
N THR A 114 3.70 -0.21 -8.85
CA THR A 114 3.60 -0.64 -10.25
C THR A 114 2.22 -0.33 -10.85
N ARG A 115 2.29 0.29 -12.03
CA ARG A 115 1.28 0.47 -13.09
C ARG A 115 0.13 1.45 -12.89
N ASP A 116 -0.62 1.45 -11.79
CA ASP A 116 -1.58 2.56 -11.62
C ASP A 116 -0.84 3.87 -11.38
N PHE A 117 0.23 3.84 -10.59
CA PHE A 117 1.09 4.99 -10.35
C PHE A 117 2.41 4.92 -11.10
N LYS A 118 2.45 4.23 -12.25
CA LYS A 118 3.66 4.14 -13.12
C LYS A 118 4.23 5.49 -13.53
N ARG A 119 3.46 6.58 -13.40
CA ARG A 119 3.93 7.96 -13.62
C ARG A 119 4.47 8.65 -12.35
N LEU A 120 4.12 8.19 -11.15
CA LEU A 120 4.79 8.60 -9.92
C LEU A 120 6.20 8.02 -9.82
N TYR A 121 6.43 6.88 -10.48
CA TYR A 121 7.70 6.16 -10.60
C TYR A 121 8.92 7.00 -10.99
N ARG A 122 8.73 8.11 -11.73
CA ARG A 122 9.86 8.90 -12.23
C ARG A 122 10.48 9.81 -11.18
N ASN A 123 9.79 10.06 -10.08
CA ASN A 123 10.27 10.92 -9.02
C ASN A 123 10.27 10.09 -7.73
N SER A 124 11.46 9.84 -7.19
CA SER A 124 11.70 9.41 -5.82
C SER A 124 11.15 10.45 -4.84
N ILE A 125 9.82 10.53 -4.73
CA ILE A 125 9.15 11.53 -3.90
C ILE A 125 9.03 10.93 -2.50
N GLN A 126 9.71 11.59 -1.56
CA GLN A 126 9.48 11.41 -0.13
C GLN A 126 8.05 11.89 0.18
N ASP A 127 7.38 11.22 1.13
CA ASP A 127 6.06 11.62 1.65
C ASP A 127 4.89 11.41 0.65
N LEU A 128 4.88 10.28 -0.07
CA LEU A 128 3.71 9.89 -0.85
C LEU A 128 2.59 9.41 0.08
N GLU A 129 1.40 9.96 -0.10
CA GLU A 129 0.18 9.47 0.56
C GLU A 129 -0.78 8.90 -0.47
N ILE A 130 -1.24 7.68 -0.22
CA ILE A 130 -2.34 7.08 -0.98
C ILE A 130 -3.59 7.10 -0.09
N TYR A 131 -4.65 7.68 -0.62
CA TYR A 131 -5.95 7.72 0.04
C TYR A 131 -6.88 6.70 -0.62
N ILE A 132 -7.48 5.84 0.19
CA ILE A 132 -8.47 4.86 -0.26
C ILE A 132 -9.81 5.21 0.36
N TYR A 133 -10.77 5.61 -0.46
CA TYR A 133 -12.14 5.90 -0.04
C TYR A 133 -13.07 4.73 -0.37
N TYR A 134 -13.94 4.34 0.56
CA TYR A 134 -14.94 3.27 0.39
C TYR A 134 -16.18 3.52 1.25
#